data_AF-Q0U4Q4-F1
#
_entry.id   AF-Q0U4Q4-F1
#
_cell.length_a   1.000
_cell.length_b   1.000
_cell.length_c   1.000
_cell.angle_alpha   90.00
_cell.angle_beta   90.00
_cell.angle_gamma   90.00
#
_symmetry.space_group_name_H-M   'P 1'
#
loop_
_entity.id
_entity.type
_entity.pdbx_description
1 polymer ?
#
loop_
_entity_poly.entity_id
_entity_poly.type
_entity_poly.pdbx_seq_one_letter_code
_entity_poly.pdbx_strand_id
1 'polypeptide(L)'
;MDCLKRARDIKETIKDNIAVLQPVGKTTGGRRQAEEDPENQLIKNLRQEENMKWCDIANLLNEERRQRGEAASFTEAAVYSRFVRNAPRIATAVGEIGFDPKDYMHLRHPNQYSTAQGTEASSKVGKKRVKNYENAKELEANMRKEIKEDEHEDLEMVERTEQLMDAVAKVERNFWILVADEMERATTKLYPPNALASRYHSV
;
A
#
# COMPACT_ATOMS: atom_id res chain seq x y z
N MET A 1 -40.42 -8.45 2.29
CA MET A 1 -40.36 -8.23 3.75
C MET A 1 -39.17 -8.88 4.45
N ASP A 2 -38.33 -9.70 3.76
CA ASP A 2 -37.22 -10.45 4.41
C ASP A 2 -35.82 -9.82 4.34
N CYS A 3 -35.61 -8.80 3.50
CA CYS A 3 -34.33 -8.10 3.38
C CYS A 3 -34.00 -7.23 4.61
N LEU A 4 -35.02 -6.60 5.21
CA LEU A 4 -34.87 -5.79 6.43
C LEU A 4 -34.59 -6.63 7.68
N LYS A 5 -34.99 -7.91 7.68
CA LYS A 5 -34.63 -8.85 8.74
C LYS A 5 -33.14 -9.19 8.67
N ARG A 6 -32.62 -9.54 7.49
CA ARG A 6 -31.19 -9.82 7.31
C ARG A 6 -30.29 -8.64 7.68
N ALA A 7 -30.68 -7.41 7.36
CA ALA A 7 -29.90 -6.22 7.74
C ALA A 7 -29.88 -6.00 9.27
N ARG A 8 -30.98 -6.32 9.96
CA ARG A 8 -31.05 -6.29 11.43
C ARG A 8 -30.23 -7.42 12.05
N ASP A 9 -30.27 -8.62 11.47
CA ASP A 9 -29.46 -9.76 11.89
C ASP A 9 -27.96 -9.46 11.71
N ILE A 10 -27.57 -8.82 10.60
CA ILE A 10 -26.19 -8.36 10.37
C ILE A 10 -25.79 -7.30 11.41
N LYS A 11 -26.67 -6.34 11.71
CA LYS A 11 -26.42 -5.33 12.73
C LYS A 11 -26.28 -5.93 14.13
N GLU A 12 -27.06 -6.96 14.47
CA GLU A 12 -26.94 -7.69 15.73
C GLU A 12 -25.65 -8.53 15.77
N THR A 13 -25.28 -9.21 14.69
CA THR A 13 -23.96 -9.88 14.60
C THR A 13 -22.78 -8.92 14.71
N ILE A 14 -22.91 -7.66 14.27
CA ILE A 14 -21.86 -6.64 14.44
C ILE A 14 -21.77 -6.17 15.90
N LYS A 15 -22.91 -6.01 16.58
CA LYS A 15 -22.93 -5.69 18.02
C LYS A 15 -22.39 -6.83 18.88
N ASP A 16 -22.64 -8.07 18.50
CA ASP A 16 -22.08 -9.25 19.17
C ASP A 16 -20.59 -9.47 18.83
N ASN A 17 -20.13 -8.96 17.68
CA ASN A 17 -18.72 -8.91 17.28
C ASN A 17 -17.92 -7.76 17.93
N ILE A 18 -18.47 -7.08 18.94
CA ILE A 18 -17.70 -6.27 19.90
C ILE A 18 -16.93 -7.24 20.82
N ALA A 19 -16.03 -8.02 20.20
CA ALA A 19 -15.06 -8.88 20.82
C ALA A 19 -13.75 -8.12 20.96
N VAL A 20 -13.73 -7.15 21.88
CA VAL A 20 -12.48 -6.55 22.36
C VAL A 20 -11.66 -7.55 23.21
N LEU A 21 -12.09 -8.81 23.41
CA LEU A 21 -11.55 -9.63 24.52
C LEU A 21 -11.15 -11.10 24.24
N GLN A 22 -10.86 -11.53 23.00
CA GLN A 22 -10.30 -12.88 22.78
C GLN A 22 -9.15 -12.89 21.75
N PRO A 23 -7.88 -13.14 22.14
CA PRO A 23 -6.80 -13.35 21.20
C PRO A 23 -6.79 -14.82 20.78
N VAL A 24 -7.10 -15.13 19.53
CA VAL A 24 -6.83 -16.46 18.98
C VAL A 24 -6.01 -16.32 17.70
N GLY A 25 -4.71 -16.53 17.88
CA GLY A 25 -3.71 -16.49 16.82
C GLY A 25 -4.05 -17.47 15.70
N LYS A 26 -4.03 -16.98 14.47
CA LYS A 26 -3.95 -17.81 13.28
C LYS A 26 -2.63 -17.50 12.58
N THR A 27 -1.66 -18.38 12.80
CA THR A 27 -0.43 -18.47 12.01
C THR A 27 -0.76 -19.00 10.62
N THR A 28 -1.08 -18.11 9.68
CA THR A 28 -0.95 -18.44 8.27
C THR A 28 0.53 -18.38 7.91
N GLY A 29 1.12 -19.51 7.52
CA GLY A 29 2.47 -19.56 6.96
C GLY A 29 2.55 -18.72 5.69
N GLY A 30 2.78 -17.42 5.84
CA GLY A 30 2.96 -16.49 4.75
C GLY A 30 4.28 -16.78 4.05
N ARG A 31 4.29 -16.72 2.72
CA ARG A 31 5.54 -16.55 1.98
C ARG A 31 6.27 -15.37 2.60
N ARG A 32 7.52 -15.58 3.08
CA ARG A 32 8.34 -14.50 3.64
C ARG A 32 8.30 -13.33 2.68
N GLN A 33 7.84 -12.18 3.17
CA GLN A 33 7.80 -10.98 2.38
C GLN A 33 9.24 -10.61 2.00
N ALA A 34 9.47 -10.23 0.74
CA ALA A 34 10.82 -9.91 0.27
C ALA A 34 11.38 -8.65 0.99
N GLU A 35 10.48 -7.87 1.58
CA GLU A 35 10.68 -6.70 2.41
C GLU A 35 11.26 -7.04 3.81
N GLU A 36 11.00 -8.24 4.31
CA GLU A 36 11.45 -8.74 5.63
C GLU A 36 12.78 -9.51 5.55
N ASP A 37 13.31 -9.73 4.34
CA ASP A 37 14.58 -10.41 4.14
C ASP A 37 15.75 -9.51 4.57
N PRO A 38 16.52 -9.90 5.61
CA PRO A 38 17.59 -9.06 6.17
C PRO A 38 18.66 -8.73 5.13
N GLU A 39 18.91 -9.62 4.16
CA GLU A 39 19.88 -9.37 3.11
C GLU A 39 19.42 -8.24 2.15
N ASN A 40 18.11 -8.10 1.92
CA ASN A 40 17.58 -7.04 1.07
C ASN A 40 17.60 -5.67 1.78
N GLN A 41 17.37 -5.65 3.09
CA GLN A 41 17.51 -4.43 3.89
C GLN A 41 18.98 -4.00 3.98
N LEU A 42 19.89 -4.95 4.19
CA LEU A 42 21.33 -4.67 4.22
C LEU A 42 21.82 -4.10 2.89
N ILE A 43 21.40 -4.67 1.76
CA ILE A 43 21.72 -4.12 0.42
C ILE A 43 21.20 -2.68 0.26
N LYS A 44 20.01 -2.37 0.78
CA LYS A 44 19.45 -1.01 0.75
C LYS A 44 20.34 -0.04 1.54
N ASN A 45 20.68 -0.38 2.78
CA ASN A 45 21.46 0.48 3.67
C ASN A 45 22.89 0.71 3.16
N LEU A 46 23.61 -0.37 2.79
CA LEU A 46 24.97 -0.27 2.24
C LEU A 46 25.02 0.60 0.97
N ARG A 47 23.93 0.60 0.20
CA ARG A 47 23.85 1.44 -1.00
C ARG A 47 23.47 2.89 -0.69
N GLN A 48 22.44 3.13 0.12
CA GLN A 48 21.87 4.46 0.33
C GLN A 48 22.59 5.25 1.41
N GLU A 49 23.00 4.61 2.50
CA GLU A 49 23.65 5.24 3.65
C GLU A 49 25.17 5.28 3.45
N GLU A 50 25.76 4.15 3.06
CA GLU A 50 27.22 4.01 2.93
C GLU A 50 27.75 4.29 1.51
N ASN A 51 26.87 4.46 0.52
CA ASN A 51 27.22 4.73 -0.89
C ASN A 51 28.20 3.71 -1.52
N MET A 52 28.20 2.46 -1.05
CA MET A 52 29.08 1.43 -1.57
C MET A 52 28.76 1.06 -3.02
N LYS A 53 29.77 0.59 -3.76
CA LYS A 53 29.59 0.06 -5.12
C LYS A 53 29.01 -1.34 -5.07
N TRP A 54 28.29 -1.74 -6.12
CA TRP A 54 27.61 -3.03 -6.20
C TRP A 54 28.59 -4.22 -6.07
N CYS A 55 29.78 -4.10 -6.65
CA CYS A 55 30.84 -5.10 -6.51
C CYS A 55 31.27 -5.26 -5.05
N ASP A 56 31.47 -4.15 -4.33
CA ASP A 56 31.91 -4.17 -2.93
C ASP A 56 30.82 -4.75 -2.01
N ILE A 57 29.55 -4.42 -2.26
CA ILE A 57 28.39 -5.00 -1.55
C ILE A 57 28.30 -6.51 -1.79
N ALA A 58 28.48 -6.98 -3.04
CA ALA A 58 28.45 -8.41 -3.35
C ALA A 58 29.58 -9.17 -2.65
N ASN A 59 30.78 -8.59 -2.59
CA ASN A 59 31.92 -9.17 -1.89
C ASN A 59 31.65 -9.28 -0.38
N LEU A 60 31.09 -8.24 0.22
CA LEU A 60 30.75 -8.22 1.64
C LEU A 60 29.69 -9.27 2.00
N LEU A 61 28.60 -9.35 1.23
CA LEU A 61 27.54 -10.35 1.45
C LEU A 61 28.05 -11.79 1.27
N ASN A 62 28.93 -12.01 0.30
CA ASN A 62 29.53 -13.32 0.07
C ASN A 62 30.51 -13.70 1.18
N GLU A 63 31.24 -12.73 1.75
CA GLU A 63 32.12 -12.96 2.90
C GLU A 63 31.30 -13.34 4.14
N GLU A 64 30.22 -12.61 4.42
CA GLU A 64 29.29 -12.94 5.51
C GLU A 64 28.66 -14.33 5.32
N ARG A 65 28.29 -14.70 4.09
CA ARG A 65 27.79 -16.04 3.79
C ARG A 65 28.85 -17.10 3.98
N ARG A 66 30.10 -16.84 3.59
CA ARG A 66 31.22 -17.77 3.81
C ARG A 66 31.48 -17.99 5.29
N GLN A 67 31.41 -16.93 6.10
CA GLN A 67 31.52 -17.02 7.56
C GLN A 67 30.36 -17.82 8.19
N ARG A 68 29.16 -17.75 7.61
CA ARG A 68 27.99 -18.57 7.99
C ARG A 68 28.02 -20.00 7.43
N GLY A 69 29.00 -20.35 6.59
CA GLY A 69 29.08 -21.66 5.93
C GLY A 69 28.11 -21.84 4.75
N GLU A 70 27.54 -20.75 4.23
CA GLU A 70 26.62 -20.74 3.10
C GLU A 70 27.35 -20.50 1.76
N ALA A 71 26.69 -20.85 0.65
CA ALA A 71 27.26 -20.64 -0.68
C ALA A 71 27.29 -19.14 -1.06
N ALA A 72 28.49 -18.67 -1.42
CA ALA A 72 28.73 -17.33 -1.97
C ALA A 72 28.15 -17.20 -3.39
N SER A 73 26.84 -16.98 -3.49
CA SER A 73 26.10 -16.93 -4.76
C SER A 73 25.75 -15.52 -5.23
N PHE A 74 26.13 -14.48 -4.48
CA PHE A 74 25.85 -13.12 -4.89
C PHE A 74 26.83 -12.66 -5.98
N THR A 75 26.27 -12.27 -7.12
CA THR A 75 26.98 -11.52 -8.16
C THR A 75 26.57 -10.06 -8.12
N GLU A 76 27.38 -9.18 -8.69
CA GLU A 76 27.07 -7.76 -8.81
C GLU A 76 25.68 -7.53 -9.45
N ALA A 77 25.39 -8.28 -10.52
CA ALA A 77 24.10 -8.23 -11.20
C ALA A 77 22.94 -8.71 -10.31
N ALA A 78 23.17 -9.71 -9.44
CA ALA A 78 22.16 -10.20 -8.50
C ALA A 78 21.84 -9.16 -7.41
N VAL A 79 22.86 -8.50 -6.86
CA VAL A 79 22.71 -7.43 -5.86
C VAL A 79 21.95 -6.25 -6.45
N TYR A 80 22.34 -5.79 -7.65
CA TYR A 80 21.64 -4.71 -8.36
C TYR A 80 20.17 -5.06 -8.62
N SER A 81 19.90 -6.27 -9.12
CA SER A 81 18.54 -6.72 -9.40
C SER A 81 17.66 -6.77 -8.16
N ARG A 82 18.22 -7.20 -7.02
CA ARG A 82 17.53 -7.21 -5.72
C ARG A 82 17.24 -5.80 -5.22
N PHE A 83 18.22 -4.90 -5.28
CA PHE A 83 18.05 -3.50 -4.89
C PHE A 83 16.90 -2.85 -5.68
N VAL A 84 16.92 -2.92 -7.02
CA VAL A 84 15.91 -2.25 -7.87
C VAL A 84 14.49 -2.77 -7.61
N ARG A 85 14.34 -4.07 -7.30
CA ARG A 85 13.02 -4.68 -7.06
C ARG A 85 12.51 -4.48 -5.63
N ASN A 86 13.41 -4.58 -4.65
CA ASN A 86 13.05 -4.65 -3.25
C ASN A 86 13.19 -3.31 -2.53
N ALA A 87 14.13 -2.44 -2.92
CA ALA A 87 14.31 -1.14 -2.25
C ALA A 87 13.04 -0.26 -2.31
N PRO A 88 12.31 -0.16 -3.45
CA PRO A 88 11.03 0.56 -3.49
C PRO A 88 9.99 -0.06 -2.55
N ARG A 89 9.94 -1.39 -2.47
CA ARG A 89 8.98 -2.13 -1.63
C ARG A 89 9.30 -1.97 -0.15
N ILE A 90 10.58 -2.00 0.21
CA ILE A 90 11.08 -1.73 1.56
C ILE A 90 10.78 -0.28 1.94
N ALA A 91 10.96 0.69 1.05
CA ALA A 91 10.61 2.09 1.29
C ALA A 91 9.10 2.28 1.55
N THR A 92 8.25 1.64 0.73
CA THR A 92 6.78 1.65 0.95
C THR A 92 6.39 0.96 2.26
N ALA A 93 7.03 -0.15 2.63
CA ALA A 93 6.76 -0.87 3.87
C ALA A 93 7.23 -0.13 5.14
N VAL A 94 8.34 0.63 5.05
CA VAL A 94 8.86 1.46 6.13
C VAL A 94 8.03 2.74 6.34
N GLY A 95 7.08 3.02 5.44
CA GLY A 95 6.16 4.16 5.59
C GLY A 95 6.77 5.47 5.12
N GLU A 96 7.55 5.48 4.04
CA GLU A 96 7.77 6.72 3.28
C GLU A 96 6.43 7.18 2.68
N ILE A 97 5.67 7.94 3.48
CA ILE A 97 4.36 8.49 3.13
C ILE A 97 4.51 9.33 1.86
N GLY A 98 3.85 8.91 0.77
CA GLY A 98 3.84 9.63 -0.52
C GLY A 98 4.65 8.98 -1.65
N PHE A 99 5.30 7.84 -1.42
CA PHE A 99 5.99 7.10 -2.48
C PHE A 99 5.13 5.96 -3.04
N ASP A 100 4.34 6.23 -4.10
CA ASP A 100 3.75 5.17 -4.93
C ASP A 100 4.72 4.83 -6.06
N PRO A 101 5.25 3.59 -6.17
CA PRO A 101 6.10 3.19 -7.29
C PRO A 101 5.47 3.44 -8.67
N LYS A 102 4.13 3.44 -8.77
CA LYS A 102 3.39 3.79 -10.00
C LYS A 102 3.60 5.24 -10.42
N ASP A 103 3.75 6.15 -9.46
CA ASP A 103 4.04 7.57 -9.68
C ASP A 103 5.46 7.79 -10.20
N TYR A 104 6.33 6.78 -10.21
CA TYR A 104 7.68 6.88 -10.80
C TYR A 104 7.88 5.92 -11.99
N MET A 105 6.88 5.09 -12.32
CA MET A 105 6.93 4.20 -13.47
C MET A 105 6.82 4.94 -14.81
N HIS A 106 6.22 6.14 -14.85
CA HIS A 106 6.12 6.96 -16.06
C HIS A 106 7.44 7.63 -16.48
N LEU A 107 8.46 7.60 -15.61
CA LEU A 107 9.83 8.01 -15.92
C LEU A 107 10.61 6.92 -16.70
N ARG A 108 10.05 5.72 -16.85
CA ARG A 108 10.58 4.71 -17.76
C ARG A 108 10.07 4.98 -19.16
N HIS A 109 10.98 5.11 -20.13
CA HIS A 109 10.60 5.24 -21.54
C HIS A 109 9.75 4.03 -21.96
N PRO A 110 8.48 4.24 -22.37
CA PRO A 110 7.55 3.15 -22.71
C PRO A 110 8.06 2.21 -23.80
N ASN A 111 9.03 2.65 -24.60
CA ASN A 111 9.54 1.93 -25.75
C ASN A 111 10.70 0.98 -25.43
N GLN A 112 11.16 0.89 -24.18
CA GLN A 112 12.35 0.12 -23.82
C GLN A 112 12.07 -1.23 -23.14
N TYR A 113 10.79 -1.59 -22.93
CA TYR A 113 10.42 -2.92 -22.43
C TYR A 113 9.27 -3.51 -23.25
N SER A 114 9.60 -4.43 -24.16
CA SER A 114 8.64 -5.43 -24.62
C SER A 114 8.39 -6.40 -23.48
N THR A 115 7.22 -6.32 -22.84
CA THR A 115 6.70 -7.41 -22.02
C THR A 115 6.44 -8.61 -22.93
N ALA A 116 7.32 -9.60 -22.84
CA ALA A 116 7.13 -10.91 -23.45
C ALA A 116 6.05 -11.67 -22.69
N GLN A 117 4.78 -11.41 -23.01
CA GLN A 117 3.70 -12.39 -23.04
C GLN A 117 2.49 -11.73 -23.69
N GLY A 118 2.18 -12.20 -24.89
CA GLY A 118 1.13 -11.65 -25.73
C GLY A 118 -0.26 -11.88 -25.15
N THR A 119 -1.11 -10.86 -25.27
CA THR A 119 -2.36 -11.00 -26.02
C THR A 119 -2.78 -9.62 -26.50
N GLU A 120 -3.25 -9.60 -27.73
CA GLU A 120 -3.60 -8.44 -28.52
C GLU A 120 -4.78 -7.69 -27.92
N ALA A 121 -4.60 -6.39 -27.69
CA ALA A 121 -5.57 -5.33 -27.97
C ALA A 121 -4.93 -4.02 -27.52
N SER A 122 -4.31 -3.31 -28.44
CA SER A 122 -3.89 -1.93 -28.25
C SER A 122 -5.12 -1.01 -28.12
N SER A 123 -5.80 -1.10 -26.98
CA SER A 123 -6.80 -0.12 -26.59
C SER A 123 -6.10 1.22 -26.43
N LYS A 124 -6.45 2.16 -27.31
CA LYS A 124 -6.09 3.59 -27.31
C LYS A 124 -6.65 4.31 -26.08
N VAL A 125 -6.39 3.80 -24.88
CA VAL A 125 -6.85 4.33 -23.60
C VAL A 125 -5.61 4.63 -22.77
N GLY A 126 -5.07 5.84 -22.92
CA GLY A 126 -3.86 6.22 -22.19
C GLY A 126 -3.21 7.54 -22.59
N LYS A 127 -3.67 8.22 -23.65
CA LYS A 127 -3.29 9.61 -23.94
C LYS A 127 -4.42 10.57 -23.54
N LYS A 128 -4.65 10.74 -22.24
CA LYS A 128 -5.18 12.01 -21.73
C LYS A 128 -4.01 12.93 -21.41
N ARG A 129 -3.32 13.39 -22.45
CA ARG A 129 -2.59 14.66 -22.37
C ARG A 129 -3.63 15.72 -22.69
N VAL A 130 -3.91 16.61 -21.74
CA VAL A 130 -4.75 17.80 -21.97
C VAL A 130 -4.26 18.46 -23.25
N LYS A 131 -5.06 18.39 -24.32
CA LYS A 131 -4.64 18.83 -25.66
C LYS A 131 -5.09 20.25 -25.97
N ASN A 132 -5.99 20.81 -25.16
CA ASN A 132 -6.50 22.18 -25.30
C ASN A 132 -6.61 22.86 -23.93
N TYR A 133 -5.80 23.88 -23.68
CA TYR A 133 -5.88 24.71 -22.46
C TYR A 133 -7.11 25.62 -22.42
N GLU A 134 -7.81 25.80 -23.55
CA GLU A 134 -9.03 26.61 -23.64
C GLU A 134 -10.31 25.83 -23.31
N ASN A 135 -10.26 24.50 -23.16
CA ASN A 135 -11.44 23.68 -22.91
C ASN A 135 -11.38 23.02 -21.51
N ALA A 136 -11.83 23.77 -20.50
CA ALA A 136 -11.82 23.39 -19.08
C ALA A 136 -12.57 22.08 -18.74
N LYS A 137 -13.39 21.55 -19.66
CA LYS A 137 -14.16 20.32 -19.47
C LYS A 137 -13.30 19.06 -19.27
N GLU A 138 -12.07 19.02 -19.76
CA GLU A 138 -11.19 17.85 -19.56
C GLU A 138 -10.68 17.75 -18.11
N LEU A 139 -10.58 18.87 -17.39
CA LEU A 139 -10.21 18.92 -15.97
C LEU A 139 -11.40 18.56 -15.07
N GLU A 140 -12.63 18.92 -15.46
CA GLU A 140 -13.85 18.64 -14.69
C GLU A 140 -14.05 17.14 -14.43
N ALA A 141 -13.62 16.27 -15.33
CA ALA A 141 -13.76 14.81 -15.16
C ALA A 141 -12.84 14.23 -14.08
N ASN A 142 -11.79 14.96 -13.67
CA ASN A 142 -10.85 14.54 -12.64
C ASN A 142 -11.09 15.26 -11.30
N MET A 143 -11.97 16.25 -11.26
CA MET A 143 -12.36 16.92 -10.02
C MET A 143 -13.39 16.06 -9.28
N ARG A 144 -13.24 15.93 -7.96
CA ARG A 144 -14.26 15.32 -7.11
C ARG A 144 -15.51 16.17 -7.22
N LYS A 145 -16.62 15.56 -7.66
CA LYS A 145 -17.93 16.22 -7.72
C LYS A 145 -18.77 15.69 -6.58
N GLU A 146 -19.35 16.61 -5.82
CA GLU A 146 -20.42 16.25 -4.89
C GLU A 146 -21.62 15.77 -5.70
N ILE A 147 -22.21 14.66 -5.26
CA ILE A 147 -23.43 14.12 -5.82
C ILE A 147 -24.57 15.04 -5.37
N LYS A 148 -25.52 15.34 -6.27
CA LYS A 148 -26.66 16.20 -5.94
C LYS A 148 -27.63 15.46 -5.03
N GLU A 149 -28.39 16.18 -4.21
CA GLU A 149 -29.34 15.58 -3.26
C GLU A 149 -30.36 14.66 -3.94
N ASP A 150 -30.79 14.98 -5.16
CA ASP A 150 -31.72 14.19 -5.96
C ASP A 150 -31.17 12.81 -6.40
N GLU A 151 -29.85 12.64 -6.39
CA GLU A 151 -29.16 11.39 -6.76
C GLU A 151 -28.81 10.55 -5.51
N HIS A 152 -29.20 10.98 -4.30
CA HIS A 152 -29.00 10.20 -3.08
C HIS A 152 -29.91 8.97 -2.99
N GLU A 153 -30.98 8.90 -3.77
CA GLU A 153 -31.85 7.72 -3.86
C GLU A 153 -31.06 6.47 -4.28
N ASP A 154 -29.98 6.64 -5.05
CA ASP A 154 -29.06 5.55 -5.42
C ASP A 154 -28.40 4.88 -4.21
N LEU A 155 -28.27 5.57 -3.07
CA LEU A 155 -27.71 5.00 -1.85
C LEU A 155 -28.65 3.95 -1.22
N GLU A 156 -29.96 4.04 -1.48
CA GLU A 156 -30.94 3.07 -1.01
C GLU A 156 -30.91 1.76 -1.81
N MET A 157 -30.20 1.73 -2.95
CA MET A 157 -29.95 0.50 -3.68
C MET A 157 -29.05 -0.45 -2.87
N VAL A 158 -29.38 -1.75 -2.95
CA VAL A 158 -28.69 -2.80 -2.18
C VAL A 158 -27.18 -2.79 -2.40
N GLU A 159 -26.74 -2.71 -3.65
CA GLU A 159 -25.31 -2.70 -3.99
C GLU A 159 -24.56 -1.49 -3.41
N ARG A 160 -25.19 -0.31 -3.40
CA ARG A 160 -24.58 0.90 -2.84
C ARG A 160 -24.57 0.88 -1.32
N THR A 161 -25.60 0.33 -0.71
CA THR A 161 -25.63 0.09 0.74
C THR A 161 -24.52 -0.90 1.14
N GLU A 162 -24.30 -1.99 0.40
CA GLU A 162 -23.19 -2.93 0.65
C GLU A 162 -21.82 -2.26 0.52
N GLN A 163 -21.62 -1.47 -0.55
CA GLN A 163 -20.39 -0.70 -0.75
C GLN A 163 -20.14 0.33 0.37
N LEU A 164 -21.21 0.94 0.88
CA LEU A 164 -21.13 1.84 2.04
C LEU A 164 -20.67 1.07 3.28
N MET A 165 -21.22 -0.12 3.55
CA MET A 165 -20.79 -0.93 4.70
C MET A 165 -19.33 -1.35 4.58
N ASP A 166 -18.87 -1.74 3.39
CA ASP A 166 -17.46 -2.04 3.12
C ASP A 166 -16.55 -0.81 3.32
N ALA A 167 -17.01 0.37 2.89
CA ALA A 167 -16.28 1.62 3.07
C ALA A 167 -16.17 1.97 4.56
N VAL A 168 -17.27 1.88 5.32
CA VAL A 168 -17.29 2.10 6.76
C VAL A 168 -16.34 1.13 7.47
N ALA A 169 -16.41 -0.18 7.17
CA ALA A 169 -15.52 -1.17 7.78
C ALA A 169 -14.03 -0.88 7.50
N LYS A 170 -13.68 -0.36 6.32
CA LYS A 170 -12.32 0.07 5.99
C LYS A 170 -11.89 1.29 6.79
N VAL A 171 -12.78 2.29 6.90
CA VAL A 171 -12.52 3.50 7.69
C VAL A 171 -12.32 3.13 9.16
N GLU A 172 -13.17 2.27 9.72
CA GLU A 172 -13.06 1.80 11.11
C GLU A 172 -11.73 1.09 11.37
N ARG A 173 -11.32 0.17 10.48
CA ARG A 173 -10.03 -0.54 10.60
C ARG A 173 -8.85 0.43 10.63
N ASN A 174 -8.94 1.50 9.85
CA ASN A 174 -7.85 2.46 9.69
C ASN A 174 -8.04 3.74 10.53
N PHE A 175 -9.06 3.80 11.37
CA PHE A 175 -9.45 5.01 12.08
C PHE A 175 -8.29 5.58 12.91
N TRP A 176 -7.66 4.73 13.73
CA TRP A 176 -6.54 5.14 14.58
C TRP A 176 -5.26 5.44 13.79
N ILE A 177 -5.13 4.92 12.57
CA ILE A 177 -4.03 5.29 11.67
C ILE A 177 -4.24 6.71 11.17
N LEU A 178 -5.45 7.07 10.75
CA LEU A 178 -5.78 8.45 10.35
C LEU A 178 -5.61 9.44 11.52
N VAL A 179 -5.99 9.04 12.74
CA VAL A 179 -5.75 9.86 13.94
C VAL A 179 -4.25 10.01 14.21
N ALA A 180 -3.45 8.97 13.97
CA ALA A 180 -2.00 9.06 14.11
C ALA A 180 -1.38 10.04 13.11
N ASP A 181 -1.81 10.02 11.85
CA ASP A 181 -1.35 10.95 10.81
C ASP A 181 -1.72 12.40 11.15
N GLU A 182 -2.95 12.65 11.62
CA GLU A 182 -3.37 13.99 12.05
C GLU A 182 -2.63 14.47 13.30
N MET A 183 -2.35 13.56 14.25
CA MET A 183 -1.51 13.85 15.40
C MET A 183 -0.07 14.19 14.99
N GLU A 184 0.49 13.49 14.00
CA GLU A 184 1.81 13.80 13.46
C GLU A 184 1.83 15.18 12.79
N ARG A 185 0.83 15.52 11.97
CA ARG A 185 0.72 16.85 11.36
C ARG A 185 0.65 17.97 12.39
N ALA A 186 -0.07 17.75 13.49
CA ALA A 186 -0.22 18.74 14.55
C ALA A 186 1.03 18.85 15.46
N THR A 187 1.74 17.76 15.70
CA THR A 187 2.79 17.69 16.73
C THR A 187 4.19 17.41 16.19
N THR A 188 4.33 17.16 14.89
CA THR A 188 5.54 16.68 14.18
C THR A 188 6.12 15.36 14.71
N LYS A 189 5.33 14.63 15.53
CA LYS A 189 5.73 13.38 16.16
C LYS A 189 4.74 12.28 15.79
N LEU A 190 5.27 11.18 15.26
CA LEU A 190 4.46 10.01 14.96
C LEU A 190 4.24 9.18 16.22
N TYR A 191 2.98 9.04 16.63
CA TYR A 191 2.58 8.18 17.74
C TYR A 191 1.96 6.88 17.19
N PRO A 192 2.26 5.71 17.79
CA PRO A 192 1.66 4.46 17.34
C PRO A 192 0.13 4.49 17.55
N PRO A 193 -0.68 4.06 16.56
CA PRO A 193 -2.15 4.08 16.63
C PRO A 193 -2.73 3.46 17.90
N ASN A 194 -2.16 2.34 18.35
CA ASN A 194 -2.61 1.63 19.55
C ASN A 194 -2.42 2.45 20.83
N ALA A 195 -1.36 3.28 20.91
CA ALA A 195 -1.12 4.13 22.07
C ALA A 195 -2.08 5.33 22.10
N LEU A 196 -2.40 5.89 20.93
CA LEU A 196 -3.41 6.94 20.80
C LEU A 196 -4.80 6.42 21.17
N ALA A 197 -5.17 5.23 20.68
CA ALA A 197 -6.42 4.56 21.04
C ALA A 197 -6.51 4.31 22.55
N SER A 198 -5.46 3.74 23.14
CA SER A 198 -5.39 3.48 24.59
C SER A 198 -5.48 4.77 25.40
N ARG A 199 -4.80 5.84 24.98
CA ARG A 199 -4.87 7.15 25.64
C ARG A 199 -6.26 7.75 25.55
N TYR A 200 -6.88 7.73 24.38
CA TYR A 200 -8.23 8.24 24.17
C TYR A 200 -9.27 7.52 25.03
N HIS A 201 -9.20 6.19 25.12
CA HIS A 201 -10.12 5.40 25.97
C HIS A 201 -9.82 5.48 27.47
N SER A 202 -8.62 5.95 27.86
CA SER A 202 -8.23 6.16 29.26
C SER A 202 -8.62 7.53 29.82
N VAL A 203 -8.95 8.49 28.94
CA VAL A 203 -9.44 9.83 29.29
C VAL A 203 -10.95 9.78 29.41
#